data_AF-A0A7W0UZR3-F1
#
_entry.id   AF-A0A7W0UZR3-F1
#
_cell.length_a   1.000
_cell.length_b   1.000
_cell.length_c   1.000
_cell.angle_alpha   90.00
_cell.angle_beta   90.00
_cell.angle_gamma   90.00
#
_symmetry.space_group_name_H-M   'P 1'
#
loop_
_entity.id
_entity.type
_entity.pdbx_description
1 polymer ?
#
loop_
_entity_poly.entity_id
_entity_poly.type
_entity_poly.pdbx_seq_one_letter_code
_entity_poly.pdbx_strand_id
1 'polypeptide(L)'
;MVWVPGGTFWMGCENCEMPDALPVHLVEVDGFWMDKTPITNREFEQFVKATAYVTIAERTPDPKDYPGVPPENLVAGSPVFTPPPQDVPLDNYFQWWRYVPGANWKHPEGPGSTTKGREDHPVVHIAWEDAVAYAKWAGKRLPTEAEYEFA
;
A
#
# COMPACT_ATOMS: atom_id res chain seq x y z
N MET A 1 9.00 -11.81 11.13
CA MET A 1 7.71 -12.43 11.49
C MET A 1 7.64 -12.89 12.94
N VAL A 2 6.43 -12.93 13.49
CA VAL A 2 6.01 -13.60 14.73
C VAL A 2 5.00 -14.68 14.42
N TRP A 3 4.99 -15.73 15.22
CA TRP A 3 3.94 -16.74 15.18
C TRP A 3 2.72 -16.19 15.90
N VAL A 4 1.59 -16.16 15.21
CA VAL A 4 0.27 -15.84 15.74
C VAL A 4 -0.47 -17.17 15.92
N PRO A 5 -0.73 -17.60 17.17
CA PRO A 5 -1.54 -18.80 17.40
C PRO A 5 -2.93 -18.60 16.81
N GLY A 6 -3.41 -19.57 16.03
CA GLY A 6 -4.75 -19.52 15.45
C GLY A 6 -5.84 -19.56 16.51
N GLY A 7 -7.06 -19.23 16.09
CA GLY A 7 -8.21 -19.20 16.97
C GLY A 7 -9.44 -18.61 16.30
N THR A 8 -10.48 -18.44 17.10
CA THR A 8 -11.75 -17.86 16.68
C THR A 8 -11.92 -16.48 17.31
N PHE A 9 -12.34 -15.48 16.54
CA PHE A 9 -12.62 -14.13 17.02
C PHE A 9 -13.85 -13.53 16.35
N TRP A 10 -14.35 -12.43 16.91
CA TRP A 10 -15.38 -11.60 16.29
C TRP A 10 -14.70 -10.59 15.37
N MET A 11 -14.92 -10.74 14.07
CA MET A 11 -14.43 -9.83 13.03
C MET A 11 -15.48 -8.75 12.73
N GLY A 12 -15.01 -7.54 12.46
CA GLY A 12 -15.82 -6.35 12.26
C GLY A 12 -16.05 -5.57 13.56
N CYS A 13 -16.90 -4.55 13.48
CA CYS A 13 -17.16 -3.70 14.64
C CYS A 13 -18.60 -3.17 14.69
N GLU A 14 -19.25 -3.36 15.84
CA GLU A 14 -20.52 -2.72 16.15
C GLU A 14 -20.25 -1.30 16.70
N ASN A 15 -20.97 -0.30 16.16
CA ASN A 15 -20.97 1.11 16.61
C ASN A 15 -19.71 1.97 16.30
N CYS A 16 -18.96 1.68 15.23
CA CYS A 16 -17.82 2.50 14.78
C CYS A 16 -18.10 3.36 13.53
N GLU A 17 -19.36 3.57 13.15
CA GLU A 17 -19.73 4.37 11.97
C GLU A 17 -19.08 3.87 10.65
N MET A 18 -18.76 2.57 10.58
CA MET A 18 -18.18 1.89 9.41
C MET A 18 -19.18 0.84 8.89
N PRO A 19 -20.01 1.16 7.89
CA PRO A 19 -21.03 0.23 7.38
C PRO A 19 -20.46 -1.05 6.76
N ASP A 20 -19.24 -0.97 6.22
CA ASP A 20 -18.49 -2.09 5.63
C ASP A 20 -17.89 -3.04 6.67
N ALA A 21 -17.78 -2.62 7.93
CA ALA A 21 -17.36 -3.47 9.05
C ALA A 21 -18.50 -4.32 9.65
N LEU A 22 -19.70 -4.30 9.04
CA LEU A 22 -20.89 -5.03 9.50
C LEU A 22 -21.32 -6.12 8.50
N PRO A 23 -21.96 -7.21 8.98
CA PRO A 23 -22.22 -7.53 10.39
C PRO A 23 -20.97 -8.07 11.10
N VAL A 24 -20.91 -7.88 12.42
CA VAL A 24 -19.94 -8.59 13.25
C VAL A 24 -20.24 -10.10 13.19
N HIS A 25 -19.23 -10.91 12.90
CA HIS A 25 -19.38 -12.34 12.71
C HIS A 25 -18.17 -13.11 13.21
N LEU A 26 -18.37 -14.37 13.60
CA LEU A 26 -17.28 -15.24 14.03
C LEU A 26 -16.45 -15.70 12.85
N VAL A 27 -15.14 -15.54 12.96
CA VAL A 27 -14.15 -16.02 12.00
C VAL A 27 -13.12 -16.87 12.72
N GLU A 28 -12.77 -18.02 12.12
CA GLU A 28 -11.69 -18.90 12.57
C GLU A 28 -10.51 -18.78 11.61
N VAL A 29 -9.32 -18.59 12.17
CA VAL A 29 -8.06 -18.57 11.43
C VAL A 29 -7.09 -19.61 11.98
N ASP A 30 -6.39 -20.32 11.10
CA ASP A 30 -5.29 -21.21 11.48
C ASP A 30 -4.13 -20.42 12.11
N GLY A 31 -3.15 -21.09 12.70
CA GLY A 31 -1.91 -20.43 13.11
C GLY A 31 -1.07 -19.97 11.91
N PHE A 32 -0.56 -18.75 11.94
CA PHE A 32 0.21 -18.17 10.85
C PHE A 32 1.40 -17.33 11.33
N TRP A 33 2.29 -16.99 10.40
CA TRP A 33 3.38 -16.06 10.64
C TRP A 33 3.03 -14.68 10.06
N MET A 34 3.16 -13.62 10.86
CA MET A 34 2.94 -12.23 10.44
C MET A 34 4.18 -11.38 10.67
N ASP A 35 4.52 -10.46 9.78
CA ASP A 35 5.58 -9.49 10.05
C ASP A 35 5.18 -8.50 11.16
N LYS A 36 6.11 -8.18 12.06
CA LYS A 36 5.86 -7.25 13.18
C LYS A 36 5.73 -5.80 12.73
N THR A 37 6.24 -5.49 11.55
CA THR A 37 6.33 -4.14 11.00
C THR A 37 5.93 -4.18 9.53
N PRO A 38 5.43 -3.08 8.98
CA PRO A 38 5.34 -2.92 7.53
C PRO A 38 6.69 -3.18 6.85
N ILE A 39 6.65 -3.54 5.58
CA ILE A 39 7.84 -3.67 4.74
C ILE A 39 8.56 -2.33 4.71
N THR A 40 9.86 -2.33 5.00
CA THR A 40 10.67 -1.11 5.04
C THR A 40 11.25 -0.74 3.68
N ASN A 41 11.65 0.52 3.49
CA ASN A 41 12.39 0.96 2.30
C ASN A 41 13.65 0.12 2.07
N ARG A 42 14.38 -0.23 3.14
CA ARG A 42 15.59 -1.06 3.06
C ARG A 42 15.29 -2.46 2.53
N GLU A 43 14.25 -3.11 3.04
CA GLU A 43 13.88 -4.45 2.60
C GLU A 43 13.38 -4.45 1.16
N PHE A 44 12.55 -3.47 0.80
CA PHE A 44 12.06 -3.34 -0.57
C PHE A 44 13.19 -3.02 -1.56
N GLU A 45 14.20 -2.24 -1.15
CA GLU A 45 15.39 -2.01 -1.98
C GLU A 45 16.17 -3.31 -2.24
N GLN A 46 16.28 -4.21 -1.27
CA GLN A 46 16.92 -5.53 -1.47
C GLN A 46 16.15 -6.36 -2.50
N PHE A 47 14.82 -6.38 -2.43
CA PHE A 47 13.97 -7.03 -3.42
C PHE A 47 14.20 -6.48 -4.82
N VAL A 48 14.17 -5.16 -4.98
CA VAL A 48 14.37 -4.51 -6.28
C VAL A 48 15.78 -4.77 -6.81
N LYS A 49 16.82 -4.71 -5.97
CA LYS A 49 18.20 -5.03 -6.38
C LYS A 49 18.36 -6.48 -6.83
N ALA A 50 17.66 -7.42 -6.19
CA ALA A 50 17.75 -8.84 -6.51
C ALA A 50 16.98 -9.23 -7.78
N THR A 51 15.93 -8.49 -8.12
CA THR A 51 14.97 -8.90 -9.17
C THR A 51 14.88 -7.92 -10.35
N ALA A 52 15.47 -6.73 -10.22
CA ALA A 52 15.27 -5.60 -11.12
C ALA A 52 13.79 -5.21 -11.28
N TYR A 53 12.96 -5.46 -10.25
CA TYR A 53 11.53 -5.16 -10.27
C TYR A 53 11.25 -3.67 -10.46
N VAL A 54 10.25 -3.37 -11.29
CA VAL A 54 9.76 -2.02 -11.58
C VAL A 54 8.34 -1.93 -11.05
N THR A 55 8.07 -1.02 -10.10
CA THR A 55 6.74 -0.93 -9.47
C THR A 55 5.68 -0.39 -10.42
N ILE A 56 4.39 -0.54 -10.09
CA ILE A 56 3.30 0.05 -10.87
C ILE A 56 3.48 1.56 -11.02
N ALA A 57 3.88 2.26 -9.94
CA ALA A 57 4.13 3.70 -9.97
C ALA A 57 5.31 4.12 -10.87
N GLU A 58 6.19 3.20 -11.24
CA GLU A 58 7.32 3.44 -12.15
C GLU A 58 6.97 3.12 -13.62
N ARG A 59 5.81 2.53 -13.90
CA ARG A 59 5.37 2.15 -15.25
C ARG A 59 4.47 3.23 -15.85
N THR A 60 4.60 3.45 -17.16
CA THR A 60 3.62 4.24 -17.91
C THR A 60 2.28 3.51 -17.92
N PRO A 61 1.17 4.15 -17.47
CA PRO A 61 -0.17 3.55 -17.51
C PRO A 61 -0.58 3.14 -18.94
N ASP A 62 -1.19 1.96 -19.11
CA ASP A 62 -1.77 1.57 -20.40
C ASP A 62 -3.08 2.35 -20.63
N PRO A 63 -3.22 3.11 -21.74
CA PRO A 63 -4.46 3.83 -22.05
C PRO A 63 -5.73 2.96 -22.03
N LYS A 64 -5.61 1.64 -22.24
CA LYS A 64 -6.75 0.71 -22.20
C LYS A 64 -7.37 0.57 -20.81
N ASP A 65 -6.56 0.70 -19.76
CA ASP A 65 -7.00 0.58 -18.38
C ASP A 65 -7.63 1.89 -17.86
N TYR A 66 -7.41 3.00 -18.58
CA TYR A 66 -7.83 4.35 -18.19
C TYR A 66 -8.60 5.07 -19.32
N PRO A 67 -9.76 4.55 -19.73
CA PRO A 67 -10.55 5.17 -20.79
C PRO A 67 -10.98 6.59 -20.39
N GLY A 68 -10.72 7.56 -21.26
CA GLY A 68 -11.10 8.96 -21.05
C GLY A 68 -10.02 9.83 -20.39
N VAL A 69 -8.89 9.24 -19.97
CA VAL A 69 -7.73 10.02 -19.51
C VAL A 69 -6.94 10.50 -20.74
N PRO A 70 -6.65 11.82 -20.87
CA PRO A 70 -5.81 12.33 -21.95
C PRO A 70 -4.42 11.67 -21.95
N PRO A 71 -3.86 11.28 -23.12
CA PRO A 71 -2.57 10.59 -23.19
C PRO A 71 -1.42 11.32 -22.48
N GLU A 72 -1.43 12.65 -22.46
CA GLU A 72 -0.46 13.49 -21.76
C GLU A 72 -0.48 13.33 -20.23
N ASN A 73 -1.58 12.82 -19.68
CA ASN A 73 -1.73 12.53 -18.24
C ASN A 73 -1.41 11.08 -17.88
N LEU A 74 -1.21 10.20 -18.88
CA LEU A 74 -0.80 8.81 -18.69
C LEU A 74 0.72 8.72 -18.53
N VAL A 75 1.22 9.27 -17.42
CA VAL A 75 2.63 9.27 -17.08
C VAL A 75 2.87 8.44 -15.82
N ALA A 76 4.05 7.84 -15.69
CA ALA A 76 4.43 7.14 -14.46
C ALA A 76 4.44 8.12 -13.27
N GLY A 77 3.91 7.69 -12.13
CA GLY A 77 3.78 8.52 -10.94
C GLY A 77 2.82 7.93 -9.92
N SER A 78 2.57 8.68 -8.86
CA SER A 78 1.70 8.28 -7.76
C SER A 78 1.05 9.51 -7.11
N PRO A 79 -0.12 9.36 -6.47
CA PRO A 79 -0.65 10.40 -5.60
C PRO A 79 0.28 10.68 -4.41
N VAL A 80 0.56 11.96 -4.15
CA VAL A 80 1.32 12.46 -3.02
C VAL A 80 0.43 13.34 -2.15
N PHE A 81 0.49 13.13 -0.84
CA PHE A 81 -0.31 13.88 0.12
C PHE A 81 0.16 15.34 0.11
N THR A 82 -0.77 16.24 -0.16
CA THR A 82 -0.55 17.68 -0.24
C THR A 82 -1.56 18.34 0.70
N PRO A 83 -1.23 18.56 1.98
CA PRO A 83 -2.19 19.04 2.96
C PRO A 83 -2.78 20.40 2.52
N PRO A 84 -4.11 20.58 2.59
CA PRO A 84 -4.72 21.86 2.29
C PRO A 84 -4.33 22.88 3.38
N PRO A 85 -4.26 24.18 3.05
CA PRO A 85 -3.90 25.23 4.01
C PRO A 85 -5.01 25.53 5.04
N GLN A 86 -6.17 24.89 4.89
CA GLN A 86 -7.38 25.08 5.68
C GLN A 86 -8.22 23.81 5.63
N ASP A 87 -9.25 23.72 6.47
CA ASP A 87 -10.22 22.64 6.42
C ASP A 87 -10.98 22.66 5.09
N VAL A 88 -11.22 21.47 4.55
CA VAL A 88 -11.91 21.29 3.29
C VAL A 88 -12.90 20.12 3.37
N PRO A 89 -13.98 20.10 2.58
CA PRO A 89 -14.93 18.99 2.55
C PRO A 89 -14.25 17.64 2.25
N LEU A 90 -14.65 16.58 2.95
CA LEU A 90 -14.02 15.25 2.82
C LEU A 90 -14.58 14.39 1.66
N ASP A 91 -15.41 14.97 0.79
CA ASP A 91 -16.05 14.30 -0.33
C ASP A 91 -15.21 14.29 -1.62
N ASN A 92 -14.09 15.03 -1.64
CA ASN A 92 -13.21 15.13 -2.79
C ASN A 92 -11.73 15.02 -2.38
N TYR A 93 -11.18 13.82 -2.51
CA TYR A 93 -9.79 13.53 -2.12
C TYR A 93 -8.73 14.28 -2.92
N PHE A 94 -9.05 14.83 -4.10
CA PHE A 94 -8.12 15.67 -4.87
C PHE A 94 -7.78 17.00 -4.17
N GLN A 95 -8.49 17.35 -3.09
CA GLN A 95 -8.17 18.53 -2.29
C GLN A 95 -6.95 18.33 -1.38
N TRP A 96 -6.56 17.08 -1.08
CA TRP A 96 -5.39 16.74 -0.26
C TRP A 96 -4.47 15.69 -0.87
N TRP A 97 -4.81 15.14 -2.04
CA TRP A 97 -3.94 14.28 -2.84
C TRP A 97 -3.72 14.87 -4.22
N ARG A 98 -2.47 14.85 -4.69
CA ARG A 98 -2.11 15.29 -6.04
C ARG A 98 -1.35 14.21 -6.76
N TYR A 99 -1.70 13.94 -8.01
CA TYR A 99 -0.89 13.05 -8.85
C TYR A 99 0.43 13.74 -9.19
N VAL A 100 1.56 13.15 -8.82
CA VAL A 100 2.89 13.70 -9.07
C VAL A 100 3.64 12.79 -10.05
N PRO A 101 3.90 13.27 -11.28
CA PRO A 101 4.71 12.53 -12.25
C PRO A 101 6.09 12.20 -11.68
N GLY A 102 6.49 10.93 -11.76
CA GLY A 102 7.75 10.42 -11.24
C GLY A 102 7.78 10.16 -9.73
N ALA A 103 6.69 10.40 -8.99
CA ALA A 103 6.60 9.94 -7.60
C ALA A 103 6.47 8.41 -7.54
N ASN A 104 7.34 7.78 -6.75
CA ASN A 104 7.42 6.33 -6.58
C ASN A 104 8.11 6.00 -5.24
N TRP A 105 8.35 4.72 -4.97
CA TRP A 105 8.93 4.28 -3.71
C TRP A 105 10.35 4.83 -3.44
N LYS A 106 11.15 5.14 -4.47
CA LYS A 106 12.50 5.76 -4.33
C LYS A 106 12.42 7.27 -4.14
N HIS A 107 11.37 7.88 -4.70
CA HIS A 107 11.12 9.30 -4.73
C HIS A 107 9.70 9.62 -4.21
N PRO A 108 9.44 9.46 -2.90
CA PRO A 108 8.07 9.49 -2.37
C PRO A 108 7.35 10.83 -2.51
N GLU A 109 8.09 11.93 -2.52
CA GLU A 109 7.51 13.26 -2.73
C GLU A 109 7.63 13.74 -4.20
N GLY A 110 8.04 12.86 -5.12
CA GLY A 110 8.29 13.17 -6.51
C GLY A 110 9.76 13.42 -6.85
N PRO A 111 10.07 13.81 -8.10
CA PRO A 111 11.43 13.97 -8.59
C PRO A 111 12.29 14.85 -7.67
N GLY A 112 13.48 14.35 -7.30
CA GLY A 112 14.41 15.04 -6.41
C GLY A 112 14.27 14.71 -4.92
N SER A 113 13.19 14.05 -4.51
CA SER A 113 13.08 13.46 -3.16
C SER A 113 13.88 12.17 -3.04
N THR A 114 14.08 11.64 -1.83
CA THR A 114 14.83 10.39 -1.60
C THR A 114 14.38 9.68 -0.32
N THR A 115 14.55 8.37 -0.26
CA THR A 115 14.38 7.56 0.95
C THR A 115 15.61 7.56 1.87
N LYS A 116 16.69 8.28 1.53
CA LYS A 116 17.87 8.41 2.39
C LYS A 116 17.51 8.98 3.76
N GLY A 117 17.92 8.32 4.84
CA GLY A 117 17.53 8.64 6.21
C GLY A 117 16.13 8.17 6.61
N ARG A 118 15.43 7.44 5.71
CA ARG A 118 14.12 6.82 5.92
C ARG A 118 14.15 5.32 5.58
N GLU A 119 15.30 4.68 5.72
CA GLU A 119 15.52 3.29 5.34
C GLU A 119 14.62 2.31 6.13
N ASP A 120 14.33 2.64 7.39
CA ASP A 120 13.46 1.84 8.28
C ASP A 120 11.99 2.32 8.27
N HIS A 121 11.65 3.32 7.46
CA HIS A 121 10.25 3.71 7.27
C HIS A 121 9.54 2.70 6.36
N PRO A 122 8.21 2.54 6.51
CA PRO A 122 7.41 1.77 5.56
C PRO A 122 7.65 2.24 4.13
N VAL A 123 7.83 1.28 3.22
CA VAL A 123 7.83 1.58 1.79
C VAL A 123 6.44 2.04 1.36
N VAL A 124 6.38 3.08 0.55
CA VAL A 124 5.14 3.70 0.03
C VAL A 124 5.15 3.72 -1.50
N HIS A 125 4.04 4.12 -2.12
CA HIS A 125 3.84 4.10 -3.59
C HIS A 125 4.06 2.73 -4.22
N ILE A 126 3.71 1.67 -3.48
CA ILE A 126 3.61 0.31 -3.98
C ILE A 126 2.13 -0.05 -4.13
N ALA A 127 1.76 -0.65 -5.25
CA ALA A 127 0.43 -1.21 -5.48
C ALA A 127 0.32 -2.61 -4.87
N TRP A 128 -0.90 -3.16 -4.86
CA TRP A 128 -1.13 -4.53 -4.41
C TRP A 128 -0.25 -5.55 -5.15
N GLU A 129 -0.09 -5.42 -6.46
CA GLU A 129 0.76 -6.29 -7.27
C GLU A 129 2.24 -6.23 -6.85
N ASP A 130 2.72 -5.03 -6.49
CA ASP A 130 4.09 -4.83 -6.03
C ASP A 130 4.33 -5.51 -4.69
N ALA A 131 3.35 -5.42 -3.77
CA ALA A 131 3.39 -6.09 -2.48
C ALA A 131 3.35 -7.62 -2.61
N VAL A 132 2.52 -8.15 -3.53
CA VAL A 132 2.48 -9.60 -3.84
C VAL A 132 3.80 -10.08 -4.43
N ALA A 133 4.38 -9.33 -5.36
CA ALA A 133 5.67 -9.67 -5.97
C ALA A 133 6.80 -9.71 -4.92
N TYR A 134 6.85 -8.71 -4.04
CA TYR A 134 7.77 -8.68 -2.91
C TYR A 134 7.56 -9.89 -1.99
N ALA A 135 6.31 -10.15 -1.57
CA ALA A 135 6.01 -11.25 -0.66
C ALA A 135 6.44 -12.59 -1.24
N LYS A 136 6.16 -12.84 -2.53
CA LYS A 136 6.59 -14.06 -3.22
C LYS A 136 8.12 -14.20 -3.27
N TRP A 137 8.84 -13.12 -3.58
CA TRP A 137 10.31 -13.12 -3.56
C TRP A 137 10.86 -13.43 -2.17
N ALA A 138 10.24 -12.88 -1.12
CA ALA A 138 10.61 -13.12 0.27
C ALA A 138 10.21 -14.51 0.80
N GLY A 139 9.60 -15.37 -0.02
CA GLY A 139 9.09 -16.69 0.40
C GLY A 139 7.86 -16.59 1.31
N LYS A 140 7.07 -15.53 1.18
CA LYS A 140 5.89 -15.20 1.98
C LYS A 140 4.65 -15.06 1.08
N ARG A 141 3.55 -14.60 1.68
CA ARG A 141 2.32 -14.12 1.03
C ARG A 141 1.78 -12.91 1.78
N LEU A 142 0.84 -12.19 1.18
CA LEU A 142 0.04 -11.22 1.93
C LEU A 142 -0.90 -11.95 2.91
N PRO A 143 -1.23 -11.33 4.05
CA PRO A 143 -2.27 -11.85 4.92
C PRO A 143 -3.63 -11.76 4.24
N THR A 144 -4.55 -12.64 4.63
CA THR A 144 -5.97 -12.40 4.37
C THR A 144 -6.45 -11.23 5.22
N GLU A 145 -7.60 -10.66 4.89
CA GLU A 145 -8.23 -9.61 5.72
C GLU A 145 -8.47 -10.10 7.16
N ALA A 146 -8.98 -11.31 7.32
CA ALA A 146 -9.22 -11.93 8.63
C ALA A 146 -7.92 -12.15 9.43
N GLU A 147 -6.83 -12.59 8.79
CA GLU A 147 -5.52 -12.71 9.46
C GLU A 147 -4.96 -11.34 9.86
N TYR A 148 -5.22 -10.30 9.07
CA TYR A 148 -4.76 -8.95 9.35
C TYR A 148 -5.51 -8.31 10.51
N GLU A 149 -6.83 -8.52 10.61
CA GLU A 149 -7.62 -8.01 11.75
C GLU A 149 -7.39 -8.81 13.04
N PHE A 150 -7.08 -10.11 12.93
CA PHE A 150 -6.82 -10.97 14.09
C PHE A 150 -5.48 -10.71 14.80
N ALA A 151 -4.46 -10.27 14.07
CA ALA A 151 -3.07 -10.15 14.54
C ALA A 151 -2.79 -8.85 15.31
#